data_AF-S9QSM6-F1
#
_entry.id   AF-S9QSM6-F1
#
_cell.length_a   1.000
_cell.length_b   1.000
_cell.length_c   1.000
_cell.angle_alpha   90.00
_cell.angle_beta   90.00
_cell.angle_gamma   90.00
#
_symmetry.space_group_name_H-M   'P 1'
#
loop_
_entity.id
_entity.type
_entity.pdbx_description
1 polymer ?
#
loop_
_entity_poly.entity_id
_entity_poly.type
_entity_poly.pdbx_seq_one_letter_code
_entity_poly.pdbx_strand_id
1 'polypeptide(L)'
;MAARGYIAQGQARHAARVLRKAWEAQPHPDLAAAFAEIAPSESPSERLARFRALTDLRPDHPETRMLKAELLIAAGDFAEARRALGDLPEREPTGRNLTLMAAIARGMGEDEAAVRGWLTRALAAPRGPQWVCDNCGRIHQDWVPVCESCHAFDTLSWKTPPAEAKLPGGVELLPLLVGEARPPAAPDRGHGAAAAMPEVPPVRPDSEGPPSAVRDAIEPPRPDVEPLR
;
A
#
# COMPACT_ATOMS: atom_id res chain seq x y z
N MET A 1 7.06 -19.36 23.25
CA MET A 1 8.20 -18.43 23.02
C MET A 1 8.64 -17.79 24.33
N ALA A 2 9.95 -17.66 24.58
CA ALA A 2 10.49 -17.15 25.85
C ALA A 2 10.13 -15.67 26.12
N ALA A 3 10.14 -14.81 25.11
CA ALA A 3 9.82 -13.39 25.27
C ALA A 3 8.39 -13.15 25.79
N ARG A 4 7.39 -13.84 25.22
CA ARG A 4 6.00 -13.82 25.71
C ARG A 4 5.89 -14.33 27.15
N GLY A 5 6.69 -15.34 27.52
CA GLY A 5 6.79 -15.82 28.90
C GLY A 5 7.32 -14.76 29.87
N TYR A 6 8.31 -13.95 29.46
CA TYR A 6 8.78 -12.80 30.25
C TYR A 6 7.75 -11.67 30.32
N ILE A 7 7.01 -11.39 29.24
CA ILE A 7 5.93 -10.39 29.22
C ILE A 7 4.83 -10.77 30.22
N ALA A 8 4.37 -12.03 30.22
CA ALA A 8 3.37 -12.54 31.16
C ALA A 8 3.82 -12.46 32.64
N GLN A 9 5.12 -12.46 32.90
CA GLN A 9 5.72 -12.29 34.23
C GLN A 9 6.04 -10.82 34.58
N GLY A 10 5.63 -9.84 33.76
CA GLY A 10 5.96 -8.42 33.93
C GLY A 10 7.44 -8.07 33.68
N GLN A 11 8.24 -9.01 33.17
CA GLN A 11 9.69 -8.87 32.99
C GLN A 11 10.05 -8.21 31.65
N ALA A 12 9.48 -7.04 31.37
CA ALA A 12 9.65 -6.29 30.12
C ALA A 12 11.13 -6.15 29.67
N ARG A 13 12.05 -5.92 30.62
CA ARG A 13 13.50 -5.81 30.36
C ARG A 13 14.12 -7.11 29.84
N HIS A 14 13.65 -8.28 30.29
CA HIS A 14 14.12 -9.58 29.81
C HIS A 14 13.52 -9.92 28.44
N ALA A 15 12.22 -9.66 28.25
CA ALA A 15 11.57 -9.79 26.95
C ALA A 15 12.29 -8.96 25.86
N ALA A 16 12.51 -7.67 26.13
CA ALA A 16 13.22 -6.77 25.22
C ALA A 16 14.65 -7.23 24.91
N ARG A 17 15.38 -7.74 25.91
CA ARG A 17 16.76 -8.24 25.72
C ARG A 17 16.80 -9.44 24.76
N VAL A 18 15.91 -10.41 24.94
CA VAL A 18 15.85 -11.62 24.09
C VAL A 18 15.41 -11.26 22.67
N LEU A 19 14.38 -10.42 22.51
CA LEU A 19 13.89 -10.01 21.19
C LEU A 19 14.92 -9.20 20.40
N ARG A 20 15.65 -8.28 21.06
CA ARG A 20 16.76 -7.56 20.41
C ARG A 20 17.87 -8.50 19.94
N LYS A 21 18.21 -9.52 20.72
CA LYS A 21 19.23 -10.51 20.33
C LYS A 21 18.78 -11.42 19.19
N ALA A 22 17.50 -11.80 19.16
CA ALA A 22 16.91 -12.50 18.02
C ALA A 22 16.91 -11.63 16.75
N TRP A 23 16.55 -10.35 16.87
CA TRP A 23 16.52 -9.40 15.75
C TRP A 23 17.90 -9.09 15.17
N GLU A 24 18.93 -9.00 16.01
CA GLU A 24 20.33 -8.80 15.60
C GLU A 24 20.83 -9.95 14.71
N ALA A 25 20.41 -11.19 15.03
CA ALA A 25 20.69 -12.39 14.24
C ALA A 25 19.84 -12.45 12.96
N GLN A 26 18.51 -12.36 13.08
CA GLN A 26 17.57 -12.40 11.96
C GLN A 26 16.33 -11.53 12.24
N PRO A 27 16.20 -10.35 11.61
CA PRO A 27 14.98 -9.55 11.65
C PRO A 27 13.78 -10.34 11.08
N HIS A 28 12.64 -10.30 11.77
CA HIS A 28 11.46 -11.10 11.44
C HIS A 28 10.16 -10.46 11.97
N PRO A 29 9.03 -10.43 11.23
CA PRO A 29 7.81 -9.76 11.66
C PRO A 29 7.28 -10.23 13.04
N ASP A 30 7.31 -11.54 13.31
CA ASP A 30 6.87 -12.10 14.61
C ASP A 30 7.66 -11.54 15.81
N LEU A 31 8.94 -11.19 15.62
CA LEU A 31 9.76 -10.55 16.66
C LEU A 31 9.34 -9.10 16.89
N ALA A 32 8.93 -8.39 15.84
CA ALA A 32 8.39 -7.04 15.94
C ALA A 32 7.01 -7.05 16.65
N ALA A 33 6.14 -8.00 16.31
CA ALA A 33 4.86 -8.21 16.98
C ALA A 33 5.05 -8.51 18.48
N ALA A 34 5.93 -9.47 18.81
CA ALA A 34 6.25 -9.77 20.20
C ALA A 34 6.94 -8.60 20.94
N PHE A 35 7.62 -7.68 20.23
CA PHE A 35 8.17 -6.46 20.81
C PHE A 35 7.08 -5.39 21.03
N ALA A 36 6.04 -5.34 20.19
CA ALA A 36 4.87 -4.49 20.42
C ALA A 36 4.14 -4.90 21.71
N GLU A 37 3.95 -6.21 21.94
CA GLU A 37 3.29 -6.77 23.13
C GLU A 37 3.90 -6.34 24.48
N ILE A 38 5.17 -5.90 24.52
CA ILE A 38 5.81 -5.37 25.74
C ILE A 38 5.11 -4.10 26.27
N ALA A 39 4.58 -3.28 25.37
CA ALA A 39 3.90 -2.03 25.70
C ALA A 39 2.70 -1.86 24.73
N PRO A 40 1.50 -2.35 25.10
CA PRO A 40 0.33 -2.25 24.21
C PRO A 40 -0.24 -0.82 24.13
N SER A 41 -0.13 -0.03 25.22
CA SER A 41 -0.85 1.24 25.41
C SER A 41 -0.06 2.52 25.07
N GLU A 42 1.12 2.39 24.47
CA GLU A 42 1.93 3.51 23.97
C GLU A 42 1.30 4.16 22.73
N SER A 43 1.45 5.48 22.63
CA SER A 43 1.14 6.24 21.42
C SER A 43 2.08 5.88 20.26
N PRO A 44 1.72 6.19 19.00
CA PRO A 44 2.57 5.86 17.85
C PRO A 44 3.98 6.48 17.90
N SER A 45 4.13 7.68 18.47
CA SER A 45 5.43 8.36 18.62
C SER A 45 6.31 7.71 19.71
N GLU A 46 5.73 7.33 20.85
CA GLU A 46 6.41 6.56 21.89
C GLU A 46 6.85 5.18 21.36
N ARG A 47 5.95 4.50 20.63
CA ARG A 47 6.24 3.22 19.97
C ARG A 47 7.39 3.35 18.98
N LEU A 48 7.35 4.34 18.08
CA LEU A 48 8.44 4.63 17.14
C LEU A 48 9.76 4.87 17.88
N ALA A 49 9.77 5.65 18.96
CA ALA A 49 10.96 5.90 19.77
C ALA A 49 11.52 4.63 20.42
N ARG A 50 10.64 3.76 20.97
CA ARG A 50 11.03 2.49 21.58
C ARG A 50 11.55 1.47 20.58
N PHE A 51 10.95 1.41 19.39
CA PHE A 51 11.32 0.48 18.32
C PHE A 51 12.68 0.78 17.66
N ARG A 52 13.27 1.96 17.87
CA ARG A 52 14.67 2.26 17.52
C ARG A 52 15.64 1.20 18.02
N ALA A 53 15.37 0.64 19.20
CA ALA A 53 16.15 -0.44 19.80
C ALA A 53 16.19 -1.76 18.97
N LEU A 54 15.31 -1.90 17.98
CA LEU A 54 15.33 -2.93 16.94
C LEU A 54 15.81 -2.37 15.58
N THR A 55 15.24 -1.25 15.12
CA THR A 55 15.52 -0.75 13.76
C THR A 55 16.97 -0.33 13.54
N ASP A 56 17.64 0.11 14.60
CA ASP A 56 19.02 0.61 14.51
C ASP A 56 20.04 -0.55 14.48
N LEU A 57 19.61 -1.80 14.75
CA LEU A 57 20.48 -2.98 14.75
C LEU A 57 20.82 -3.50 13.35
N ARG A 58 19.88 -3.41 12.40
CA ARG A 58 20.00 -3.95 11.02
C ARG A 58 19.29 -3.02 10.02
N PRO A 59 19.68 -1.74 9.92
CA PRO A 59 18.92 -0.70 9.21
C PRO A 59 18.65 -1.01 7.72
N ASP A 60 19.57 -1.70 7.05
CA ASP A 60 19.44 -2.06 5.63
C ASP A 60 18.65 -3.34 5.35
N HIS A 61 18.27 -4.10 6.38
CA HIS A 61 17.51 -5.33 6.17
C HIS A 61 16.07 -5.00 5.69
N PRO A 62 15.53 -5.65 4.64
CA PRO A 62 14.18 -5.38 4.12
C PRO A 62 13.09 -5.32 5.19
N GLU A 63 13.07 -6.29 6.12
CA GLU A 63 12.12 -6.30 7.25
C GLU A 63 12.27 -5.08 8.17
N THR A 64 13.49 -4.60 8.39
CA THR A 64 13.74 -3.41 9.23
C THR A 64 13.25 -2.14 8.53
N ARG A 65 13.47 -2.03 7.21
CA ARG A 65 12.97 -0.92 6.39
C ARG A 65 11.43 -0.88 6.37
N MET A 66 10.78 -2.02 6.16
CA MET A 66 9.31 -2.15 6.22
C MET A 66 8.76 -1.82 7.60
N LEU A 67 9.33 -2.37 8.68
CA LEU A 67 8.92 -2.07 10.05
C LEU A 67 9.09 -0.58 10.40
N LYS A 68 10.23 0.03 10.04
CA LYS A 68 10.47 1.47 10.25
C LYS A 68 9.40 2.29 9.52
N ALA A 69 9.06 1.94 8.28
CA ALA A 69 8.02 2.61 7.52
C ALA A 69 6.61 2.44 8.14
N GLU A 70 6.25 1.24 8.61
CA GLU A 70 4.98 0.97 9.31
C GLU A 70 4.83 1.84 10.58
N LEU A 71 5.90 1.96 11.37
CA LEU A 71 5.94 2.80 12.57
C LEU A 71 5.80 4.30 12.25
N LEU A 72 6.42 4.75 11.15
CA LEU A 72 6.36 6.15 10.71
C LEU A 72 4.99 6.51 10.11
N ILE A 73 4.39 5.60 9.34
CA ILE A 73 3.00 5.72 8.86
C ILE A 73 2.05 5.85 10.05
N ALA A 74 2.21 5.01 11.08
CA ALA A 74 1.39 5.09 12.30
C ALA A 74 1.60 6.40 13.08
N ALA A 75 2.80 6.99 13.02
CA ALA A 75 3.13 8.29 13.59
C ALA A 75 2.76 9.49 12.70
N GLY A 76 2.27 9.27 11.47
CA GLY A 76 1.92 10.32 10.51
C GLY A 76 3.10 10.94 9.75
N ASP A 77 4.33 10.44 9.91
CA ASP A 77 5.51 10.92 9.17
C ASP A 77 5.69 10.14 7.87
N PHE A 78 4.81 10.43 6.90
CA PHE A 78 4.81 9.75 5.60
C PHE A 78 6.06 10.08 4.76
N ALA A 79 6.67 11.26 4.96
CA ALA A 79 7.87 11.67 4.25
C ALA A 79 9.09 10.82 4.69
N GLU A 80 9.29 10.64 5.99
CA GLU A 80 10.34 9.75 6.50
C GLU A 80 9.98 8.28 6.28
N ALA A 81 8.70 7.89 6.28
CA ALA A 81 8.28 6.53 5.91
C ALA A 81 8.69 6.16 4.47
N ARG A 82 8.56 7.10 3.52
CA ARG A 82 9.05 6.93 2.14
C ARG A 82 10.57 6.72 2.11
N ARG A 83 11.33 7.54 2.87
CA ARG A 83 12.79 7.39 2.98
C ARG A 83 13.20 6.07 3.65
N ALA A 84 12.41 5.59 4.60
CA ALA A 84 12.66 4.33 5.32
C ALA A 84 12.48 3.09 4.43
N LEU A 85 11.50 3.08 3.51
CA LEU A 85 11.39 2.02 2.50
C LEU A 85 12.54 2.09 1.47
N GLY A 86 12.91 3.31 1.05
CA GLY A 86 13.95 3.52 0.06
C GLY A 86 13.58 2.89 -1.29
N ASP A 87 14.51 2.12 -1.86
CA ASP A 87 14.44 1.44 -3.14
C ASP A 87 13.80 0.03 -3.10
N LEU A 88 13.29 -0.38 -1.93
CA LEU A 88 12.75 -1.73 -1.72
C LEU A 88 11.52 -2.06 -2.61
N PRO A 89 10.54 -1.14 -2.85
CA PRO A 89 9.40 -1.39 -3.75
C PRO A 89 9.77 -1.53 -5.23
N GLU A 90 10.96 -1.09 -5.63
CA GLU A 90 11.50 -1.18 -6.98
C GLU A 90 12.40 -2.41 -7.16
N ARG A 91 13.31 -2.66 -6.21
CA ARG A 91 14.26 -3.78 -6.27
C ARG A 91 13.62 -5.13 -5.96
N GLU A 92 12.86 -5.20 -4.88
CA GLU A 92 12.34 -6.44 -4.29
C GLU A 92 10.84 -6.26 -4.00
N PRO A 93 10.01 -6.03 -5.04
CA PRO A 93 8.59 -5.74 -4.88
C PRO A 93 7.85 -6.89 -4.21
N THR A 94 7.11 -6.56 -3.14
CA THR A 94 6.22 -7.50 -2.44
C THR A 94 4.86 -6.84 -2.20
N GLY A 95 3.82 -7.65 -2.02
CA GLY A 95 2.50 -7.15 -1.67
C GLY A 95 2.53 -6.24 -0.43
N ARG A 96 3.39 -6.55 0.56
CA ARG A 96 3.58 -5.72 1.77
C ARG A 96 4.21 -4.36 1.44
N ASN A 97 5.40 -4.31 0.84
CA ASN A 97 6.08 -3.02 0.62
C ASN A 97 5.34 -2.11 -0.39
N LEU A 98 4.62 -2.66 -1.37
CA LEU A 98 3.77 -1.90 -2.28
C LEU A 98 2.50 -1.37 -1.60
N THR A 99 1.93 -2.12 -0.65
CA THR A 99 0.80 -1.63 0.18
C THR A 99 1.26 -0.51 1.13
N LEU A 100 2.48 -0.58 1.67
CA LEU A 100 3.06 0.52 2.44
C LEU A 100 3.26 1.78 1.58
N MET A 101 3.72 1.62 0.33
CA MET A 101 3.79 2.75 -0.62
C MET A 101 2.42 3.35 -0.93
N ALA A 102 1.37 2.54 -1.07
CA ALA A 102 0.00 3.04 -1.24
C ALA A 102 -0.48 3.85 -0.03
N ALA A 103 -0.19 3.38 1.19
CA ALA A 103 -0.51 4.10 2.43
C ALA A 103 0.24 5.42 2.56
N ILE A 104 1.53 5.43 2.19
CA ILE A 104 2.39 6.63 2.15
C ILE A 104 1.88 7.63 1.11
N ALA A 105 1.58 7.19 -0.11
CA ALA A 105 1.04 8.03 -1.17
C ALA A 105 -0.24 8.76 -0.72
N ARG A 106 -1.19 8.01 -0.12
CA ARG A 106 -2.41 8.59 0.47
C ARG A 106 -2.11 9.56 1.60
N GLY A 107 -1.22 9.22 2.53
CA GLY A 107 -0.84 10.09 3.64
C GLY A 107 -0.12 11.38 3.22
N MET A 108 0.58 11.35 2.07
CA MET A 108 1.19 12.52 1.45
C MET A 108 0.23 13.34 0.57
N GLY A 109 -1.03 12.92 0.43
CA GLY A 109 -2.02 13.60 -0.40
C GLY A 109 -1.78 13.45 -1.92
N GLU A 110 -1.12 12.39 -2.37
CA GLU A 110 -0.99 12.09 -3.79
C GLU A 110 -2.33 11.68 -4.42
N ASP A 111 -2.46 11.87 -5.74
CA ASP A 111 -3.67 11.56 -6.48
C ASP A 111 -4.13 10.11 -6.26
N GLU A 112 -5.45 9.92 -6.14
CA GLU A 112 -6.09 8.62 -5.99
C GLU A 112 -5.76 7.63 -7.14
N ALA A 113 -5.34 8.14 -8.31
CA ALA A 113 -4.78 7.32 -9.40
C ALA A 113 -3.43 6.68 -9.04
N ALA A 114 -2.54 7.42 -8.37
CA ALA A 114 -1.24 6.91 -7.91
C ALA A 114 -1.43 5.87 -6.78
N VAL A 115 -2.30 6.16 -5.81
CA VAL A 115 -2.66 5.23 -4.72
C VAL A 115 -3.19 3.90 -5.29
N ARG A 116 -4.12 3.96 -6.27
CA ARG A 116 -4.59 2.75 -6.96
C ARG A 116 -3.50 2.04 -7.75
N GLY A 117 -2.59 2.77 -8.40
CA GLY A 117 -1.44 2.20 -9.12
C GLY A 117 -0.57 1.31 -8.22
N TRP A 118 -0.28 1.76 -7.00
CA TRP A 118 0.44 0.97 -5.99
C TRP A 118 -0.33 -0.28 -5.55
N LEU A 119 -1.63 -0.17 -5.28
CA LEU A 119 -2.47 -1.30 -4.88
C LEU A 119 -2.61 -2.35 -6.00
N THR A 120 -2.80 -1.94 -7.25
CA THR A 120 -2.84 -2.85 -8.40
C THR A 120 -1.52 -3.61 -8.57
N ARG A 121 -0.37 -2.93 -8.39
CA ARG A 121 0.95 -3.60 -8.36
C ARG A 121 1.05 -4.58 -7.19
N ALA A 122 0.53 -4.24 -6.02
CA ALA A 122 0.57 -5.10 -4.83
C ALA A 122 -0.21 -6.42 -5.01
N LEU A 123 -1.30 -6.42 -5.78
CA LEU A 123 -2.10 -7.63 -6.09
C LEU A 123 -1.34 -8.65 -6.97
N ALA A 124 -0.49 -8.17 -7.88
CA ALA A 124 0.30 -9.00 -8.78
C ALA A 124 1.67 -9.39 -8.20
N ALA A 125 2.13 -8.70 -7.15
CA ALA A 125 3.42 -8.93 -6.53
C ALA A 125 3.44 -10.22 -5.67
N PRO A 126 4.62 -10.87 -5.51
CA PRO A 126 4.78 -11.92 -4.51
C PRO A 126 4.37 -11.46 -3.12
N ARG A 127 3.77 -12.34 -2.30
CA ARG A 127 3.45 -12.04 -0.89
C ARG A 127 4.70 -11.75 -0.04
N GLY A 128 5.88 -12.14 -0.54
CA GLY A 128 7.15 -12.12 0.18
C GLY A 128 7.44 -13.48 0.84
N PRO A 129 8.46 -13.52 1.71
CA PRO A 129 8.75 -14.69 2.54
C PRO A 129 7.54 -15.09 3.40
N GLN A 130 7.37 -16.39 3.58
CA GLN A 130 6.33 -17.01 4.42
C GLN A 130 6.95 -18.20 5.15
N TRP A 131 6.26 -18.75 6.14
CA TRP A 131 6.65 -20.01 6.76
C TRP A 131 6.41 -21.17 5.81
N VAL A 132 7.46 -21.82 5.34
CA VAL A 132 7.41 -22.94 4.39
C VAL A 132 8.08 -24.17 5.01
N CYS A 133 7.38 -25.29 5.03
CA CYS A 133 7.96 -26.58 5.43
C CYS A 133 8.99 -27.05 4.39
N ASP A 134 10.26 -27.20 4.79
CA ASP A 134 11.36 -27.67 3.96
C ASP A 134 11.19 -29.13 3.50
N ASN A 135 10.43 -29.95 4.25
CA ASN A 135 10.18 -31.35 3.91
C ASN A 135 9.08 -31.56 2.85
N CYS A 136 8.03 -30.73 2.84
CA CYS A 136 6.85 -30.95 1.97
C CYS A 136 6.35 -29.72 1.21
N GLY A 137 7.00 -28.56 1.33
CA GLY A 137 6.62 -27.32 0.65
C GLY A 137 5.35 -26.64 1.18
N ARG A 138 4.65 -27.21 2.17
CA ARG A 138 3.45 -26.62 2.78
C ARG A 138 3.76 -25.23 3.34
N ILE A 139 2.95 -24.25 2.92
CA ILE A 139 2.92 -22.90 3.50
C ILE A 139 2.06 -22.90 4.77
N HIS A 140 2.56 -22.26 5.83
CA HIS A 140 1.87 -21.98 7.08
C HIS A 140 1.71 -20.46 7.28
N GLN A 141 0.73 -20.05 8.09
CA GLN A 141 0.54 -18.64 8.45
C GLN A 141 1.47 -18.26 9.62
N ASP A 142 1.42 -19.03 10.69
CA ASP A 142 2.26 -18.88 11.88
C ASP A 142 3.38 -19.94 11.90
N TRP A 143 4.45 -19.66 12.66
CA TRP A 143 5.44 -20.69 12.98
C TRP A 143 4.85 -21.76 13.90
N VAL A 144 4.94 -23.01 13.48
CA VAL A 144 4.56 -24.19 14.27
C VAL A 144 5.74 -25.17 14.37
N PRO A 145 5.94 -25.84 15.52
CA PRO A 145 7.07 -26.76 15.71
C PRO A 145 6.94 -28.07 14.91
N VAL A 146 5.74 -28.38 14.42
CA VAL A 146 5.42 -29.59 13.65
C VAL A 146 4.59 -29.16 12.44
N CYS A 147 4.99 -29.57 11.24
CA CYS A 147 4.23 -29.27 10.03
C CYS A 147 2.86 -29.97 10.05
N GLU A 148 1.78 -29.19 9.99
CA GLU A 148 0.38 -29.65 9.98
C GLU A 148 -0.01 -30.52 8.75
N SER A 149 0.90 -30.72 7.79
CA SER A 149 0.65 -31.47 6.56
C SER A 149 1.44 -32.76 6.43
N CYS A 150 2.68 -32.81 6.95
CA CYS A 150 3.54 -34.00 6.88
C CYS A 150 4.05 -34.48 8.25
N HIS A 151 3.68 -33.78 9.32
CA HIS A 151 4.05 -34.05 10.72
C HIS A 151 5.57 -34.06 11.00
N ALA A 152 6.40 -33.54 10.10
CA ALA A 152 7.82 -33.35 10.33
C ALA A 152 8.06 -32.23 11.37
N PHE A 153 8.91 -32.52 12.36
CA PHE A 153 9.30 -31.60 13.43
C PHE A 153 10.44 -30.66 12.99
N ASP A 154 10.36 -29.40 13.38
CA ASP A 154 11.38 -28.34 13.15
C ASP A 154 11.83 -28.20 11.69
N THR A 155 10.85 -28.16 10.78
CA THR A 155 11.09 -28.06 9.32
C THR A 155 10.58 -26.75 8.70
N LEU A 156 10.12 -25.78 9.49
CA LEU A 156 9.54 -24.54 8.95
C LEU A 156 10.62 -23.45 8.82
N SER A 157 10.91 -23.05 7.58
CA SER A 157 11.82 -21.96 7.24
C SER A 157 11.08 -20.74 6.71
N TRP A 158 11.53 -19.54 7.10
CA TRP A 158 11.00 -18.27 6.59
C TRP A 158 11.63 -17.94 5.24
N LYS A 159 10.94 -18.23 4.14
CA LYS A 159 11.46 -18.07 2.77
C LYS A 159 10.36 -17.77 1.76
N THR A 160 10.74 -17.19 0.63
CA THR A 160 9.81 -17.00 -0.51
C THR A 160 9.40 -18.38 -1.04
N PRO A 161 8.10 -18.73 -1.10
CA PRO A 161 7.67 -20.02 -1.65
C PRO A 161 8.00 -20.13 -3.15
N PRO A 162 8.18 -21.36 -3.68
CA PRO A 162 8.29 -21.59 -5.12
C PRO A 162 7.08 -21.01 -5.89
N ALA A 163 7.30 -20.56 -7.12
CA ALA A 163 6.26 -19.91 -7.94
C ALA A 163 5.06 -20.82 -8.29
N GLU A 164 5.21 -22.13 -8.14
CA GLU A 164 4.19 -23.16 -8.32
C GLU A 164 3.27 -23.29 -7.10
N ALA A 165 3.71 -22.85 -5.90
CA ALA A 165 2.91 -22.84 -4.68
C ALA A 165 1.95 -21.63 -4.61
N LYS A 166 1.45 -21.17 -5.76
CA LYS A 166 0.38 -20.16 -5.83
C LYS A 166 -0.91 -20.79 -5.32
N LEU A 167 -1.43 -20.26 -4.22
CA LEU A 167 -2.79 -20.53 -3.77
C LEU A 167 -3.79 -20.24 -4.91
N PRO A 168 -4.84 -21.07 -5.08
CA PRO A 168 -5.95 -20.72 -5.96
C PRO A 168 -6.55 -19.39 -5.49
N GLY A 169 -6.65 -18.41 -6.39
CA GLY A 169 -7.06 -17.03 -6.04
C GLY A 169 -5.91 -16.01 -5.90
N GLY A 170 -4.66 -16.39 -6.20
CA GLY A 170 -3.69 -15.41 -6.68
C GLY A 170 -4.23 -14.75 -7.96
N VAL A 171 -4.21 -13.41 -8.02
CA VAL A 171 -4.94 -12.67 -9.07
C VAL A 171 -4.23 -12.82 -10.43
N GLU A 172 -4.59 -13.85 -11.20
CA GLU A 172 -4.55 -13.75 -12.65
C GLU A 172 -5.51 -12.62 -13.03
N LEU A 173 -4.95 -11.45 -13.30
CA LEU A 173 -5.68 -10.23 -13.61
C LEU A 173 -6.57 -10.49 -14.82
N LEU A 174 -7.88 -10.66 -14.58
CA LEU A 174 -8.89 -10.82 -15.63
C LEU A 174 -8.75 -9.65 -16.62
N PRO A 175 -8.36 -9.87 -17.88
CA PRO A 175 -7.97 -8.80 -18.81
C PRO A 175 -9.08 -7.78 -19.09
N LEU A 176 -10.33 -8.09 -18.74
CA LEU A 176 -11.53 -7.32 -19.03
C LEU A 176 -11.81 -6.18 -18.03
N LEU A 177 -11.08 -6.09 -16.91
CA LEU A 177 -11.28 -5.05 -15.88
C LEU A 177 -10.33 -3.84 -16.01
N VAL A 178 -9.27 -3.95 -16.81
CA VAL A 178 -8.43 -2.80 -17.17
C VAL A 178 -9.01 -2.19 -18.44
N GLY A 179 -9.99 -1.31 -18.26
CA GLY A 179 -10.54 -0.53 -19.38
C GLY A 179 -9.44 0.22 -20.12
N GLU A 180 -9.42 0.12 -21.45
CA GLU A 180 -8.37 0.69 -22.29
C GLU A 180 -8.22 2.19 -22.02
N ALA A 181 -7.11 2.57 -21.39
CA ALA A 181 -6.71 3.96 -21.26
C ALA A 181 -6.32 4.49 -22.64
N ARG A 182 -7.32 4.94 -23.41
CA ARG A 182 -7.10 5.50 -24.74
C ARG A 182 -6.13 6.68 -24.63
N PRO A 183 -4.95 6.64 -25.28
CA PRO A 183 -4.03 7.76 -25.24
C PRO A 183 -4.69 8.99 -25.88
N PRO A 184 -4.43 10.20 -25.35
CA PRO A 184 -4.97 11.43 -25.93
C PRO A 184 -4.50 11.56 -27.38
N ALA A 185 -5.43 11.86 -28.28
CA ALA A 185 -5.12 12.01 -29.70
C ALA A 185 -4.09 13.13 -29.90
N ALA A 186 -2.99 12.81 -30.56
CA ALA A 186 -2.00 13.80 -30.97
C ALA A 186 -2.62 14.82 -31.94
N PRO A 187 -2.21 16.10 -31.91
CA PRO A 187 -2.77 17.11 -32.79
C PRO A 187 -2.40 16.83 -34.25
N ASP A 188 -3.41 16.80 -35.12
CA ASP A 188 -3.25 16.59 -36.54
C ASP A 188 -2.35 17.68 -37.17
N ARG A 189 -1.33 17.23 -37.90
CA ARG A 189 -0.48 18.05 -38.78
C ARG A 189 -0.51 17.50 -40.21
N GLY A 190 -1.72 17.45 -40.77
CA GLY A 190 -2.12 17.80 -42.13
C GLY A 190 -1.15 17.55 -43.29
N HIS A 191 -1.67 16.88 -44.32
CA HIS A 191 -1.26 17.07 -45.72
C HIS A 191 -2.50 17.07 -46.61
N GLY A 192 -2.64 18.06 -47.50
CA GLY A 192 -3.77 18.18 -48.42
C GLY A 192 -3.48 17.62 -49.80
N ALA A 193 -4.54 17.20 -50.50
CA ALA A 193 -4.56 17.04 -51.95
C ALA A 193 -5.98 17.35 -52.45
N ALA A 194 -6.09 18.14 -53.52
CA ALA A 194 -7.37 18.59 -54.05
C ALA A 194 -7.96 17.62 -55.09
N ALA A 195 -9.28 17.46 -55.09
CA ALA A 195 -10.06 16.97 -56.22
C ALA A 195 -11.41 17.71 -56.23
N ALA A 196 -11.79 18.25 -57.39
CA ALA A 196 -12.96 19.13 -57.55
C ALA A 196 -14.18 18.40 -58.11
N MET A 197 -15.40 18.88 -57.80
CA MET A 197 -16.65 18.84 -58.59
C MET A 197 -17.83 19.34 -57.70
N PRO A 198 -19.01 19.73 -58.25
CA PRO A 198 -19.24 20.98 -58.98
C PRO A 198 -20.36 21.86 -58.33
N GLU A 199 -20.60 23.04 -58.89
CA GLU A 199 -21.51 24.06 -58.33
C GLU A 199 -22.96 23.98 -58.87
N VAL A 200 -23.96 24.07 -57.97
CA VAL A 200 -25.41 24.25 -58.26
C VAL A 200 -26.07 25.00 -57.07
N PRO A 201 -27.24 25.66 -57.19
CA PRO A 201 -27.35 27.11 -56.97
C PRO A 201 -28.05 27.50 -55.64
N PRO A 202 -28.08 28.80 -55.27
CA PRO A 202 -28.63 29.23 -53.98
C PRO A 202 -30.17 29.20 -53.92
N VAL A 203 -30.71 28.58 -52.88
CA VAL A 203 -32.11 28.75 -52.45
C VAL A 203 -32.15 29.86 -51.39
N ARG A 204 -33.13 30.77 -51.49
CA ARG A 204 -33.29 31.93 -50.60
C ARG A 204 -33.95 31.54 -49.26
N PRO A 205 -33.73 32.32 -48.18
CA PRO A 205 -34.24 32.01 -46.85
C PRO A 205 -35.60 32.66 -46.57
N ASP A 206 -36.48 31.89 -45.94
CA ASP A 206 -37.66 32.28 -45.14
C ASP A 206 -37.86 31.15 -44.11
N SER A 207 -38.27 31.33 -42.84
CA SER A 207 -38.35 32.51 -41.99
C SER A 207 -38.50 32.07 -40.50
N GLU A 208 -38.11 32.94 -39.57
CA GLU A 208 -38.52 33.07 -38.15
C GLU A 208 -38.45 31.90 -37.13
N GLY A 209 -37.83 32.20 -35.98
CA GLY A 209 -37.87 31.41 -34.74
C GLY A 209 -37.02 32.05 -33.62
N PRO A 210 -37.59 32.84 -32.70
CA PRO A 210 -36.83 33.60 -31.69
C PRO A 210 -36.35 32.76 -30.48
N PRO A 211 -35.36 33.24 -29.71
CA PRO A 211 -34.56 32.40 -28.81
C PRO A 211 -35.15 32.19 -27.41
N SER A 212 -34.95 30.98 -26.86
CA SER A 212 -35.14 30.70 -25.44
C SER A 212 -33.87 31.01 -24.65
N ALA A 213 -33.89 32.09 -23.89
CA ALA A 213 -32.91 32.36 -22.84
C ALA A 213 -33.61 32.31 -21.48
N VAL A 214 -33.15 31.42 -20.59
CA VAL A 214 -33.53 31.43 -19.17
C VAL A 214 -32.26 31.64 -18.37
N ARG A 215 -32.20 32.75 -17.64
CA ARG A 215 -31.13 33.10 -16.70
C ARG A 215 -31.63 33.01 -15.27
N ASP A 216 -30.74 32.49 -14.44
CA ASP A 216 -30.41 32.93 -13.07
C ASP A 216 -31.52 33.09 -12.02
N ALA A 217 -31.40 32.21 -11.02
CA ALA A 217 -31.42 32.48 -9.59
C ALA A 217 -32.14 33.74 -9.08
N ILE A 218 -33.19 33.51 -8.29
CA ILE A 218 -33.82 34.51 -7.42
C ILE A 218 -33.24 34.34 -6.00
N GLU A 219 -32.54 35.36 -5.51
CA GLU A 219 -32.24 35.57 -4.09
C GLU A 219 -33.04 36.78 -3.59
N PRO A 220 -33.75 36.65 -2.45
CA PRO A 220 -33.85 37.76 -1.48
C PRO A 220 -33.95 37.24 -0.02
N PRO A 221 -34.07 38.11 1.01
CA PRO A 221 -33.03 39.04 1.43
C PRO A 221 -32.76 38.95 2.95
N ARG A 222 -31.67 39.59 3.41
CA ARG A 222 -31.48 40.05 4.82
C ARG A 222 -31.94 41.53 4.92
N PRO A 223 -32.07 42.19 6.10
CA PRO A 223 -31.62 41.82 7.46
C PRO A 223 -32.79 41.93 8.50
N ASP A 224 -32.72 42.29 9.80
CA ASP A 224 -31.67 42.83 10.68
C ASP A 224 -32.02 42.73 12.20
N VAL A 225 -31.18 43.31 13.06
CA VAL A 225 -31.35 43.73 14.48
C VAL A 225 -31.25 42.69 15.62
N GLU A 226 -30.02 42.50 16.13
CA GLU A 226 -29.50 42.91 17.48
C GLU A 226 -30.40 42.92 18.77
N PRO A 227 -29.83 42.92 20.01
CA PRO A 227 -28.96 41.92 20.67
C PRO A 227 -29.40 41.66 22.15
N LEU A 228 -28.45 41.23 23.03
CA LEU A 228 -28.51 41.09 24.51
C LEU A 228 -29.17 39.79 25.04
N ARG A 229 -28.48 38.85 25.68
CA ARG A 229 -27.39 38.93 26.68
C ARG A 229 -26.52 37.68 26.71
#